data_AF-A0A537ZE86-F1
#
_entry.id   AF-A0A537ZE86-F1
#
_cell.length_a   1.000
_cell.length_b   1.000
_cell.length_c   1.000
_cell.angle_alpha   90.00
_cell.angle_beta   90.00
_cell.angle_gamma   90.00
#
_symmetry.space_group_name_H-M   'P 1'
#
loop_
_entity.id
_entity.type
_entity.pdbx_description
1 polymer ?
#
loop_
_entity_poly.entity_id
_entity_poly.type
_entity_poly.pdbx_seq_one_letter_code
_entity_poly.pdbx_strand_id
1 'polypeptide(L)' 'MSPRDAIVERSTKETTVRVELRLDGSGSASADTGLPFFDH' A
#
# COMPACT_ATOMS: atom_id res chain seq x y z
N MET A 1 -18.22 -8.38 -13.29
CA MET A 1 -17.96 -7.70 -12.00
C MET A 1 -16.65 -6.96 -12.15
N SER A 2 -16.55 -5.70 -11.76
CA SER A 2 -15.30 -4.94 -11.89
C SER A 2 -14.32 -5.34 -10.78
N PRO A 3 -13.00 -5.39 -11.06
CA PRO A 3 -11.98 -5.71 -10.05
C PRO A 3 -12.02 -4.69 -8.90
N ARG A 4 -11.83 -5.17 -7.67
CA ARG A 4 -11.85 -4.37 -6.44
C ARG A 4 -10.42 -3.98 -6.04
N ASP A 5 -9.80 -3.21 -6.92
CA ASP A 5 -8.40 -2.83 -6.85
C ASP A 5 -8.28 -1.30 -6.83
N ALA A 6 -7.35 -0.76 -6.05
CA ALA A 6 -7.09 0.68 -5.98
C ALA A 6 -5.61 0.97 -5.75
N ILE A 7 -5.14 2.09 -6.33
CA ILE A 7 -3.82 2.67 -6.08
C ILE A 7 -4.03 4.10 -5.58
N VAL A 8 -3.35 4.45 -4.49
CA VAL A 8 -3.41 5.79 -3.89
C VAL A 8 -1.99 6.29 -3.67
N GLU A 9 -1.75 7.53 -4.11
CA GLU A 9 -0.50 8.26 -3.88
C GLU A 9 -0.81 9.53 -3.09
N ARG A 10 -0.01 9.79 -2.06
CA ARG A 10 -0.12 10.99 -1.22
C ARG A 10 1.27 11.54 -0.96
N SER A 11 1.45 12.81 -1.27
CA SER A 11 2.66 13.54 -0.96
C SER A 11 2.32 14.76 -0.11
N THR A 12 3.03 14.93 0.99
CA THR A 12 3.04 16.14 1.81
C THR A 12 4.48 16.65 1.96
N LYS A 13 4.68 17.69 2.77
CA LYS A 13 6.03 18.19 3.04
C LYS A 13 6.86 17.21 3.88
N GLU A 14 6.19 16.35 4.64
CA GLU A 14 6.80 15.43 5.59
C GLU A 14 7.10 14.08 4.96
N THR A 15 6.17 13.51 4.19
CA THR A 15 6.30 12.16 3.63
C THR A 15 5.68 12.02 2.25
N THR A 16 6.16 11.02 1.51
CA THR A 16 5.54 10.53 0.28
C THR A 16 5.18 9.07 0.47
N VAL A 17 3.94 8.71 0.15
CA VAL A 17 3.37 7.38 0.38
C VAL A 17 2.64 6.91 -0.87
N ARG A 18 2.83 5.63 -1.23
CA ARG A 18 2.12 4.92 -2.29
C ARG A 18 1.58 3.61 -1.74
N VAL A 19 0.30 3.34 -1.97
CA VAL A 19 -0.37 2.10 -1.56
C VAL A 19 -1.12 1.51 -2.74
N GLU A 20 -0.96 0.20 -2.92
CA GLU A 20 -1.76 -0.62 -3.83
C GLU A 20 -2.52 -1.67 -3.01
N LEU A 21 -3.83 -1.77 -3.23
CA LEU A 21 -4.69 -2.71 -2.51
C LEU A 21 -5.61 -3.45 -3.49
N ARG A 22 -5.62 -4.78 -3.37
CA ARG A 22 -6.55 -5.69 -4.06
C ARG A 22 -7.37 -6.44 -3.01
N LEU A 23 -8.69 -6.25 -2.99
CA LEU A 23 -9.57 -6.90 -2.00
C LEU A 23 -9.77 -8.39 -2.28
N ASP A 24 -9.73 -8.80 -3.55
CA ASP A 24 -9.87 -10.20 -4.00
C ASP A 24 -8.51 -10.87 -4.24
N GLY A 25 -7.50 -10.55 -3.41
CA GLY A 25 -6.13 -11.03 -3.55
C GLY A 25 -5.87 -12.40 -2.92
N SER A 26 -4.64 -12.90 -3.07
CA SER A 26 -4.19 -14.20 -2.55
C SER A 26 -3.38 -14.12 -1.24
N GLY A 27 -3.48 -12.99 -0.51
CA GLY A 27 -2.75 -12.80 0.75
C GLY A 27 -1.28 -12.40 0.60
N SER A 28 -0.84 -11.97 -0.59
CA SER A 28 0.49 -11.43 -0.80
C SER A 28 0.59 -9.99 -0.27
N ALA A 29 1.62 -9.70 0.52
CA ALA A 29 1.88 -8.36 1.05
C ALA A 29 3.39 -8.05 0.99
N SER A 30 3.71 -6.79 0.72
CA SER A 30 5.06 -6.22 0.78
C SER A 30 4.93 -4.78 1.27
N ALA A 31 5.74 -4.42 2.26
CA ALA A 31 5.78 -3.09 2.84
C ALA A 31 7.24 -2.64 2.91
N ASP A 32 7.47 -1.36 2.59
CA ASP A 32 8.74 -0.67 2.77
C ASP A 32 8.42 0.76 3.23
N THR A 33 8.26 0.92 4.53
CA THR A 33 7.91 2.19 5.16
C THR A 33 9.15 2.92 5.69
N GLY A 34 10.32 2.31 5.59
CA GLY A 34 11.56 2.76 6.25
C GLY A 34 11.57 2.53 7.78
N LEU A 35 10.52 1.91 8.34
CA LEU A 35 10.39 1.58 9.77
C LEU A 35 10.18 0.06 9.90
N PRO A 36 11.24 -0.74 10.14
CA PRO A 36 11.16 -2.20 10.04
C PRO A 36 10.11 -2.87 10.92
N PHE A 37 9.82 -2.31 12.09
CA PHE A 37 8.77 -2.84 12.97
C PHE A 37 7.36 -2.53 12.48
N PHE A 38 7.19 -1.47 11.69
CA PHE A 38 5.91 -1.13 11.08
C PHE A 38 5.66 -1.91 9.79
N ASP A 39 6.72 -2.37 9.13
CA ASP A 39 6.64 -3.29 7.98
C ASP A 39 6.26 -4.72 8.37
N HIS A 40 6.48 -5.09 9.65
CA HIS A 40 6.14 -6.39 10.22
C HIS A 40 4.63 -6.59 10.35
#